data_AF-A0A558GE96-F1
#
_entry.id   AF-A0A558GE96-F1
#
_cell.length_a   1.000
_cell.length_b   1.000
_cell.length_c   1.000
_cell.angle_alpha   90.00
_cell.angle_beta   90.00
_cell.angle_gamma   90.00
#
_symmetry.space_group_name_H-M   'P 1'
#
loop_
_entity.id
_entity.type
_entity.pdbx_description
1 polymer ?
#
loop_
_entity_poly.entity_id
_entity_poly.type
_entity_poly.pdbx_seq_one_letter_code
_entity_poly.pdbx_strand_id
1 'polypeptide(L)'
;GLPGGYADLGPFVDIRTDYLEQTSFDSPPRNWEELIQLGEEMQELDEVSAAITAPGTDFGLTTGYFIGFVYANGGRYFDPETLEATVDQPGFVDAVRLYQDIADAGLFPNSIAENDHIGAGRLLREGESGIFITYSHANAVYQTTGAPQEWLDGEGHTVTRAPLPDSPSGSFEPRDLLLQNAQGFMLGNGTDSEAELRAAFDFTEWWNSEEQLAPWTYDAENDVGIRGRVPTLESAFEDPSDLFRSQFGDLVTLYENDDLFTRTSRFPSFSGIASVQSIINTEVIQPVVLGNATAEEACSAANESVQEVIDEELA
;
A
#
# COMPACT_ATOMS: atom_id res chain seq x y z
N GLY A 1 18.21 -5.07 6.27
CA GLY A 1 18.87 -3.77 6.03
C GLY A 1 18.47 -2.78 7.10
N LEU A 2 19.22 -1.70 7.26
CA LEU A 2 18.82 -0.55 8.08
C LEU A 2 17.90 0.35 7.23
N PRO A 3 16.78 0.89 7.77
CA PRO A 3 15.93 1.82 7.02
C PRO A 3 16.68 3.08 6.60
N GLY A 4 16.23 3.70 5.51
CA GLY A 4 16.78 4.94 4.97
C GLY A 4 16.02 6.17 5.48
N GLY A 5 15.97 7.21 4.64
CA GLY A 5 15.27 8.48 4.94
C GLY A 5 13.75 8.36 5.06
N TYR A 6 13.18 7.33 4.47
CA TYR A 6 11.73 7.16 4.38
C TYR A 6 11.31 5.69 4.26
N ALA A 7 10.05 5.46 4.56
CA ALA A 7 9.32 4.22 4.32
C ALA A 7 8.09 4.49 3.45
N ASP A 8 7.58 3.43 2.83
CA ASP A 8 6.25 3.41 2.22
C ASP A 8 5.33 2.61 3.14
N LEU A 9 4.13 3.13 3.42
CA LEU A 9 3.12 2.44 4.23
C LEU A 9 1.88 2.15 3.40
N GLY A 10 1.21 1.05 3.70
CA GLY A 10 0.01 0.61 3.00
C GLY A 10 -0.91 -0.25 3.84
N PRO A 11 -2.17 -0.47 3.45
CA PRO A 11 -2.81 0.09 2.27
C PRO A 11 -3.27 1.54 2.50
N PHE A 12 -3.25 2.35 1.44
CA PHE A 12 -3.78 3.71 1.39
C PHE A 12 -4.75 3.84 0.22
N VAL A 13 -5.59 4.85 0.27
CA VAL A 13 -6.37 5.33 -0.87
C VAL A 13 -6.11 6.81 -1.08
N ASP A 14 -6.07 7.23 -2.33
CA ASP A 14 -6.14 8.63 -2.71
C ASP A 14 -7.51 8.92 -3.30
N ILE A 15 -8.15 10.01 -2.89
CA ILE A 15 -9.54 10.34 -3.22
C ILE A 15 -9.61 11.77 -3.74
N ARG A 16 -10.23 11.96 -4.89
CA ARG A 16 -10.58 13.27 -5.45
C ARG A 16 -11.57 14.00 -4.52
N THR A 17 -11.15 15.11 -3.94
CA THR A 17 -11.97 15.83 -2.96
C THR A 17 -13.13 16.56 -3.61
N ASP A 18 -12.96 17.05 -4.84
CA ASP A 18 -14.03 17.67 -5.63
C ASP A 18 -15.11 16.69 -6.09
N TYR A 19 -14.78 15.39 -6.21
CA TYR A 19 -15.77 14.34 -6.44
C TYR A 19 -16.44 13.92 -5.14
N LEU A 20 -15.68 13.82 -4.05
CA LEU A 20 -16.22 13.52 -2.72
C LEU A 20 -17.28 14.55 -2.29
N GLU A 21 -17.08 15.84 -2.57
CA GLU A 21 -18.05 16.91 -2.29
C GLU A 21 -19.40 16.77 -3.03
N GLN A 22 -19.46 15.91 -4.06
CA GLN A 22 -20.65 15.63 -4.85
C GLN A 22 -21.37 14.34 -4.42
N THR A 23 -20.83 13.61 -3.46
CA THR A 23 -21.43 12.39 -2.92
C THR A 23 -22.11 12.67 -1.57
N SER A 24 -22.65 11.63 -0.95
CA SER A 24 -23.26 11.67 0.38
C SER A 24 -22.23 11.66 1.52
N PHE A 25 -20.93 11.56 1.20
CA PHE A 25 -19.85 11.43 2.17
C PHE A 25 -19.21 12.79 2.52
N ASP A 26 -19.19 13.12 3.82
CA ASP A 26 -18.50 14.31 4.34
C ASP A 26 -17.01 14.07 4.65
N SER A 27 -16.56 12.81 4.57
CA SER A 27 -15.19 12.40 4.86
C SER A 27 -14.83 11.11 4.10
N PRO A 28 -13.54 10.79 3.93
CA PRO A 28 -13.12 9.52 3.36
C PRO A 28 -13.75 8.30 4.04
N PRO A 29 -13.99 7.21 3.28
CA PRO A 29 -14.63 6.00 3.79
C PRO A 29 -13.76 5.36 4.88
N ARG A 30 -14.39 4.76 5.88
CA ARG A 30 -13.73 4.13 7.03
C ARG A 30 -13.77 2.61 6.95
N ASN A 31 -14.75 2.06 6.26
CA ASN A 31 -14.83 0.62 6.00
C ASN A 31 -15.03 0.25 4.54
N TRP A 32 -14.99 -1.05 4.26
CA TRP A 32 -15.08 -1.58 2.90
C TRP A 32 -16.46 -1.35 2.26
N GLU A 33 -17.55 -1.41 3.03
CA GLU A 33 -18.90 -1.12 2.52
C GLU A 33 -19.01 0.34 2.06
N GLU A 34 -18.51 1.28 2.88
CA GLU A 34 -18.42 2.69 2.55
C GLU A 34 -17.52 2.96 1.33
N LEU A 35 -16.44 2.19 1.15
CA LEU A 35 -15.58 2.30 -0.04
C LEU A 35 -16.35 1.97 -1.33
N ILE A 36 -17.11 0.87 -1.32
CA ILE A 36 -17.94 0.47 -2.46
C ILE A 36 -19.02 1.53 -2.71
N GLN A 37 -19.74 1.94 -1.66
CA GLN A 37 -20.80 2.95 -1.80
C GLN A 37 -20.26 4.27 -2.35
N LEU A 38 -19.11 4.74 -1.85
CA LEU A 38 -18.48 5.95 -2.38
C LEU A 38 -18.10 5.77 -3.86
N GLY A 39 -17.56 4.61 -4.22
CA GLY A 39 -17.26 4.26 -5.61
C GLY A 39 -18.51 4.28 -6.49
N GLU A 40 -19.61 3.68 -6.05
CA GLU A 40 -20.90 3.69 -6.77
C GLU A 40 -21.43 5.11 -6.98
N GLU A 41 -21.41 5.96 -5.94
CA GLU A 41 -21.85 7.37 -6.06
C GLU A 41 -20.93 8.18 -6.98
N MET A 42 -19.61 7.97 -6.93
CA MET A 42 -18.65 8.61 -7.84
C MET A 42 -18.80 8.12 -9.28
N GLN A 43 -19.21 6.87 -9.50
CA GLN A 43 -19.43 6.30 -10.82
C GLN A 43 -20.59 6.95 -11.58
N GLU A 44 -21.51 7.60 -10.86
CA GLU A 44 -22.64 8.35 -11.44
C GLU A 44 -22.25 9.75 -11.96
N LEU A 45 -21.03 10.22 -11.68
CA LEU A 45 -20.52 11.52 -12.15
C LEU A 45 -20.14 11.45 -13.64
N ASP A 46 -20.51 12.48 -14.42
CA ASP A 46 -20.36 12.50 -15.88
C ASP A 46 -18.89 12.37 -16.34
N GLU A 47 -17.93 12.82 -15.52
CA GLU A 47 -16.50 12.79 -15.81
C GLU A 47 -15.82 11.46 -15.50
N VAL A 48 -16.44 10.59 -14.69
CA VAL A 48 -15.82 9.38 -14.15
C VAL A 48 -16.07 8.20 -15.09
N SER A 49 -14.99 7.64 -15.64
CA SER A 49 -15.06 6.45 -16.49
C SER A 49 -14.94 5.14 -15.71
N ALA A 50 -14.24 5.19 -14.56
CA ALA A 50 -14.14 4.11 -13.59
C ALA A 50 -13.85 4.69 -12.20
N ALA A 51 -14.76 4.55 -11.26
CA ALA A 51 -14.67 5.23 -9.96
C ALA A 51 -13.45 4.82 -9.13
N ILE A 52 -13.01 3.56 -9.23
CA ILE A 52 -11.88 3.03 -8.47
C ILE A 52 -10.80 2.52 -9.42
N THR A 53 -9.54 2.86 -9.17
CA THR A 53 -8.40 2.39 -9.96
C THR A 53 -7.31 1.79 -9.07
N ALA A 54 -6.61 0.81 -9.61
CA ALA A 54 -5.50 0.10 -8.98
C ALA A 54 -4.60 -0.49 -10.09
N PRO A 55 -3.31 -0.77 -9.82
CA PRO A 55 -2.46 -1.46 -10.79
C PRO A 55 -2.75 -2.95 -10.86
N GLY A 56 -2.65 -3.56 -12.04
CA GLY A 56 -2.82 -5.00 -12.28
C GLY A 56 -1.58 -5.73 -12.82
N THR A 57 -0.51 -5.01 -13.17
CA THR A 57 0.71 -5.58 -13.80
C THR A 57 1.98 -5.49 -12.96
N ASP A 58 2.01 -4.67 -11.90
CA ASP A 58 3.20 -4.51 -11.06
C ASP A 58 3.26 -5.54 -9.95
N PHE A 59 3.68 -6.77 -10.23
CA PHE A 59 3.63 -7.91 -9.28
C PHE A 59 4.14 -7.58 -7.85
N GLY A 60 5.19 -6.76 -7.71
CA GLY A 60 5.70 -6.35 -6.40
C GLY A 60 4.85 -5.28 -5.68
N LEU A 61 4.23 -4.37 -6.44
CA LEU A 61 3.44 -3.24 -5.91
C LEU A 61 1.94 -3.55 -5.89
N THR A 62 1.36 -4.12 -6.95
CA THR A 62 -0.03 -4.60 -7.02
C THR A 62 -0.33 -5.56 -5.88
N THR A 63 0.45 -6.64 -5.73
CA THR A 63 0.26 -7.57 -4.62
C THR A 63 0.63 -6.91 -3.29
N GLY A 64 1.48 -5.88 -3.30
CA GLY A 64 1.74 -5.05 -2.12
C GLY A 64 0.53 -4.24 -1.64
N TYR A 65 -0.18 -3.56 -2.54
CA TYR A 65 -1.37 -2.77 -2.19
C TYR A 65 -2.47 -3.70 -1.67
N PHE A 66 -2.67 -4.81 -2.38
CA PHE A 66 -3.64 -5.84 -2.01
C PHE A 66 -3.33 -6.55 -0.68
N ILE A 67 -2.08 -6.96 -0.43
CA ILE A 67 -1.74 -7.72 0.80
C ILE A 67 -1.95 -6.89 2.07
N GLY A 68 -1.96 -5.56 1.96
CA GLY A 68 -2.40 -4.67 3.04
C GLY A 68 -3.83 -4.97 3.51
N PHE A 69 -4.77 -5.13 2.59
CA PHE A 69 -6.17 -5.46 2.91
C PHE A 69 -6.30 -6.85 3.53
N VAL A 70 -5.54 -7.82 3.02
CA VAL A 70 -5.46 -9.17 3.60
C VAL A 70 -4.99 -9.10 5.06
N TYR A 71 -3.94 -8.34 5.34
CA TYR A 71 -3.38 -8.22 6.69
C TYR A 71 -4.33 -7.47 7.64
N ALA A 72 -5.00 -6.44 7.16
CA ALA A 72 -6.06 -5.73 7.89
C ALA A 72 -7.25 -6.64 8.22
N ASN A 73 -7.49 -7.67 7.40
CA ASN A 73 -8.53 -8.67 7.61
C ASN A 73 -8.03 -9.92 8.35
N GLY A 74 -6.82 -9.90 8.89
CA GLY A 74 -6.26 -11.03 9.66
C GLY A 74 -5.87 -12.24 8.80
N GLY A 75 -5.72 -12.10 7.49
CA GLY A 75 -5.18 -13.11 6.58
C GLY A 75 -3.66 -13.01 6.42
N ARG A 76 -3.02 -14.05 5.87
CA ARG A 76 -1.58 -14.12 5.56
C ARG A 76 -1.35 -14.94 4.28
N TYR A 77 -0.16 -14.88 3.69
CA TYR A 77 0.23 -15.82 2.63
C TYR A 77 0.37 -17.25 3.16
N PHE A 78 0.98 -17.39 4.34
CA PHE A 78 1.18 -18.65 5.03
C PHE A 78 1.26 -18.40 6.54
N ASP A 79 1.08 -19.45 7.33
CA ASP A 79 1.31 -19.45 8.77
C ASP A 79 2.81 -19.64 9.07
N PRO A 80 3.50 -18.68 9.71
CA PRO A 80 4.92 -18.79 10.00
C PRO A 80 5.26 -19.86 11.05
N GLU A 81 4.30 -20.35 11.84
CA GLU A 81 4.52 -21.40 12.84
C GLU A 81 4.46 -22.81 12.21
N THR A 82 3.57 -23.02 11.24
CA THR A 82 3.34 -24.32 10.62
C THR A 82 3.95 -24.45 9.22
N LEU A 83 4.28 -23.32 8.57
CA LEU A 83 4.64 -23.22 7.16
C LEU A 83 3.54 -23.69 6.19
N GLU A 84 2.28 -23.68 6.64
CA GLU A 84 1.13 -23.99 5.78
C GLU A 84 0.64 -22.72 5.06
N ALA A 85 0.41 -22.81 3.75
CA ALA A 85 -0.22 -21.77 2.96
C ALA A 85 -1.63 -21.49 3.46
N THR A 86 -2.00 -20.20 3.50
CA THR A 86 -3.28 -19.75 4.08
C THR A 86 -4.08 -18.87 3.12
N VAL A 87 -3.80 -18.95 1.83
CA VAL A 87 -4.42 -18.05 0.83
C VAL A 87 -5.87 -18.44 0.53
N ASP A 88 -6.29 -19.65 0.89
CA ASP A 88 -7.67 -20.14 0.86
C ASP A 88 -8.47 -19.87 2.14
N GLN A 89 -7.87 -19.25 3.16
CA GLN A 89 -8.52 -18.99 4.44
C GLN A 89 -9.39 -17.72 4.40
N PRO A 90 -10.42 -17.59 5.27
CA PRO A 90 -11.41 -16.50 5.21
C PRO A 90 -10.79 -15.10 5.16
N GLY A 91 -9.75 -14.85 5.95
CA GLY A 91 -9.08 -13.55 5.99
C GLY A 91 -8.48 -13.11 4.64
N PHE A 92 -7.97 -14.07 3.85
CA PHE A 92 -7.43 -13.81 2.52
C PHE A 92 -8.55 -13.73 1.48
N VAL A 93 -9.46 -14.72 1.51
CA VAL A 93 -10.58 -14.82 0.56
C VAL A 93 -11.47 -13.58 0.60
N ASP A 94 -11.81 -13.07 1.80
CA ASP A 94 -12.68 -11.89 1.91
C ASP A 94 -12.01 -10.60 1.43
N ALA A 95 -10.67 -10.49 1.53
CA ALA A 95 -9.95 -9.38 0.91
C ALA A 95 -9.91 -9.50 -0.62
N VAL A 96 -9.87 -10.71 -1.18
CA VAL A 96 -10.04 -10.92 -2.64
C VAL A 96 -11.48 -10.63 -3.06
N ARG A 97 -12.46 -11.00 -2.23
CA ARG A 97 -13.87 -10.68 -2.44
C ARG A 97 -14.10 -9.17 -2.51
N LEU A 98 -13.40 -8.34 -1.73
CA LEU A 98 -13.47 -6.88 -1.91
C LEU A 98 -13.12 -6.47 -3.36
N TYR A 99 -12.03 -7.00 -3.93
CA TYR A 99 -11.67 -6.72 -5.32
C TYR A 99 -12.69 -7.29 -6.32
N GLN A 100 -13.29 -8.44 -6.00
CA GLN A 100 -14.39 -8.99 -6.78
C GLN A 100 -15.61 -8.07 -6.76
N ASP A 101 -16.02 -7.57 -5.61
CA ASP A 101 -17.18 -6.71 -5.44
C ASP A 101 -17.00 -5.38 -6.19
N ILE A 102 -15.79 -4.80 -6.17
CA ILE A 102 -15.44 -3.61 -6.98
C ILE A 102 -15.57 -3.92 -8.48
N ALA A 103 -15.10 -5.09 -8.92
CA ALA A 103 -15.16 -5.49 -10.32
C ALA A 103 -16.60 -5.79 -10.78
N ASP A 104 -17.38 -6.51 -9.97
CA ASP A 104 -18.77 -6.88 -10.23
C ASP A 104 -19.69 -5.64 -10.26
N ALA A 105 -19.36 -4.61 -9.45
CA ALA A 105 -20.00 -3.30 -9.50
C ALA A 105 -19.56 -2.43 -10.71
N GLY A 106 -18.59 -2.90 -11.50
CA GLY A 106 -18.10 -2.19 -12.68
C GLY A 106 -17.29 -0.92 -12.36
N LEU A 107 -16.76 -0.83 -11.14
CA LEU A 107 -16.07 0.36 -10.64
C LEU A 107 -14.59 0.43 -11.07
N PHE A 108 -14.01 -0.70 -11.47
CA PHE A 108 -12.66 -0.76 -12.03
C PHE A 108 -12.60 -0.38 -13.51
N PRO A 109 -11.50 0.22 -13.99
CA PRO A 109 -11.32 0.45 -15.41
C PRO A 109 -11.19 -0.88 -16.16
N ASN A 110 -11.71 -0.95 -17.37
CA ASN A 110 -11.53 -2.12 -18.25
C ASN A 110 -10.04 -2.48 -18.47
N SER A 111 -9.13 -1.51 -18.33
CA SER A 111 -7.69 -1.71 -18.45
C SER A 111 -6.98 -2.07 -17.15
N ILE A 112 -7.71 -2.38 -16.05
CA ILE A 112 -7.09 -2.65 -14.74
C ILE A 112 -5.97 -3.69 -14.83
N ALA A 113 -6.20 -4.79 -15.55
CA ALA A 113 -5.24 -5.88 -15.70
C ALA A 113 -3.98 -5.49 -16.51
N GLU A 114 -4.00 -4.33 -17.18
CA GLU A 114 -2.91 -3.80 -18.01
C GLU A 114 -2.22 -2.58 -17.38
N ASN A 115 -2.86 -1.91 -16.43
CA ASN A 115 -2.33 -0.69 -15.80
C ASN A 115 -1.20 -1.02 -14.82
N ASP A 116 -0.10 -0.27 -14.90
CA ASP A 116 0.88 -0.15 -13.82
C ASP A 116 0.44 0.93 -12.81
N HIS A 117 1.18 1.10 -11.71
CA HIS A 117 0.84 2.06 -10.66
C HIS A 117 0.89 3.51 -11.15
N ILE A 118 1.73 3.81 -12.15
CA ILE A 118 1.78 5.13 -12.79
C ILE A 118 0.51 5.40 -13.59
N GLY A 119 0.07 4.42 -14.38
CA GLY A 119 -1.16 4.45 -15.16
C GLY A 119 -2.39 4.56 -14.28
N ALA A 120 -2.45 3.79 -13.19
CA ALA A 120 -3.53 3.88 -12.21
C ALA A 120 -3.60 5.27 -11.56
N GLY A 121 -2.47 5.80 -11.07
CA GLY A 121 -2.42 7.16 -10.52
C GLY A 121 -2.83 8.22 -11.54
N ARG A 122 -2.37 8.10 -12.79
CA ARG A 122 -2.72 9.03 -13.87
C ARG A 122 -4.24 9.15 -14.07
N LEU A 123 -4.98 8.02 -14.01
CA LEU A 123 -6.44 8.03 -14.16
C LEU A 123 -7.13 8.91 -13.09
N LEU A 124 -6.67 8.85 -11.83
CA LEU A 124 -7.19 9.71 -10.77
C LEU A 124 -6.89 11.19 -11.05
N ARG A 125 -5.61 11.50 -11.36
CA ARG A 125 -5.16 12.87 -11.59
C ARG A 125 -5.89 13.52 -12.77
N GLU A 126 -6.15 12.75 -13.82
CA GLU A 126 -6.82 13.24 -15.04
C GLU A 126 -8.34 13.27 -14.91
N GLY A 127 -8.88 12.81 -13.76
CA GLY A 127 -10.30 12.84 -13.44
C GLY A 127 -11.12 11.71 -14.02
N GLU A 128 -10.47 10.74 -14.68
CA GLU A 128 -11.11 9.52 -15.17
C GLU A 128 -11.53 8.59 -14.02
N SER A 129 -10.89 8.72 -12.86
CA SER A 129 -11.18 7.96 -11.64
C SER A 129 -11.27 8.87 -10.42
N GLY A 130 -12.09 8.47 -9.44
CA GLY A 130 -12.27 9.22 -8.19
C GLY A 130 -11.42 8.70 -7.04
N ILE A 131 -11.05 7.41 -7.06
CA ILE A 131 -10.34 6.73 -5.98
C ILE A 131 -9.18 5.89 -6.54
N PHE A 132 -7.99 6.03 -5.98
CA PHE A 132 -6.81 5.24 -6.34
C PHE A 132 -6.35 4.41 -5.14
N ILE A 133 -6.43 3.08 -5.25
CA ILE A 133 -5.87 2.15 -4.26
C ILE A 133 -4.35 2.08 -4.43
N THR A 134 -3.63 2.41 -3.36
CA THR A 134 -2.19 2.71 -3.42
C THR A 134 -1.51 2.52 -2.06
N TYR A 135 -0.28 3.02 -1.94
CA TYR A 135 0.44 3.24 -0.70
C TYR A 135 0.54 4.73 -0.38
N SER A 136 1.21 5.07 0.72
CA SER A 136 1.55 6.45 1.08
C SER A 136 2.17 7.25 -0.07
N HIS A 137 2.79 6.59 -1.06
CA HIS A 137 3.54 7.20 -2.14
C HIS A 137 2.73 7.76 -3.32
N ALA A 138 1.40 7.88 -3.22
CA ALA A 138 0.56 8.45 -4.30
C ALA A 138 1.15 9.76 -4.88
N ASN A 139 1.58 10.68 -4.01
CA ASN A 139 2.23 11.92 -4.45
C ASN A 139 3.57 11.73 -5.19
N ALA A 140 4.32 10.67 -4.90
CA ALA A 140 5.53 10.34 -5.68
C ALA A 140 5.18 9.90 -7.12
N VAL A 141 4.03 9.23 -7.32
CA VAL A 141 3.51 8.89 -8.64
C VAL A 141 3.17 10.15 -9.44
N TYR A 142 2.48 11.09 -8.81
CA TYR A 142 2.12 12.36 -9.46
C TYR A 142 3.33 13.21 -9.79
N GLN A 143 4.33 13.24 -8.90
CA GLN A 143 5.59 13.94 -9.14
C GLN A 143 6.34 13.34 -10.35
N THR A 144 6.33 12.00 -10.47
CA THR A 144 6.94 11.29 -11.63
C THR A 144 6.24 11.62 -12.94
N THR A 145 4.95 11.90 -12.91
CA THR A 145 4.14 12.27 -14.08
C THR A 145 4.05 13.78 -14.31
N GLY A 146 4.82 14.59 -13.57
CA GLY A 146 4.92 16.04 -13.75
C GLY A 146 3.71 16.82 -13.26
N ALA A 147 3.02 16.35 -12.21
CA ALA A 147 1.95 17.11 -11.58
C ALA A 147 2.44 18.47 -11.03
N PRO A 148 1.58 19.51 -11.04
CA PRO A 148 1.91 20.81 -10.48
C PRO A 148 2.08 20.74 -8.96
N GLN A 149 2.81 21.70 -8.38
CA GLN A 149 3.08 21.74 -6.94
C GLN A 149 1.79 21.80 -6.10
N GLU A 150 0.79 22.57 -6.55
CA GLU A 150 -0.53 22.66 -5.91
C GLU A 150 -1.16 21.27 -5.69
N TRP A 151 -1.13 20.42 -6.73
CA TRP A 151 -1.57 19.03 -6.62
C TRP A 151 -0.72 18.26 -5.59
N LEU A 152 0.62 18.36 -5.68
CA LEU A 152 1.52 17.67 -4.76
C LEU A 152 1.39 18.11 -3.29
N ASP A 153 0.83 19.30 -3.06
CA ASP A 153 0.52 19.86 -1.74
C ASP A 153 -0.88 19.47 -1.24
N GLY A 154 -1.63 18.68 -2.02
CA GLY A 154 -2.93 18.13 -1.66
C GLY A 154 -4.13 18.90 -2.22
N GLU A 155 -3.95 19.83 -3.16
CA GLU A 155 -5.09 20.50 -3.78
C GLU A 155 -5.87 19.55 -4.71
N GLY A 156 -7.16 19.36 -4.41
CA GLY A 156 -8.08 18.55 -5.23
C GLY A 156 -8.07 17.05 -4.92
N HIS A 157 -7.28 16.58 -3.96
CA HIS A 157 -7.24 15.18 -3.57
C HIS A 157 -6.73 14.98 -2.14
N THR A 158 -6.99 13.80 -1.57
CA THR A 158 -6.53 13.45 -0.21
C THR A 158 -6.05 12.02 -0.15
N VAL A 159 -4.82 11.85 0.33
CA VAL A 159 -4.21 10.55 0.59
C VAL A 159 -4.49 10.16 2.03
N THR A 160 -5.17 9.04 2.24
CA THR A 160 -5.59 8.56 3.57
C THR A 160 -5.38 7.06 3.68
N ARG A 161 -5.34 6.53 4.92
CA ARG A 161 -5.30 5.08 5.10
C ARG A 161 -6.49 4.44 4.40
N ALA A 162 -6.28 3.27 3.82
CA ALA A 162 -7.37 2.56 3.21
C ALA A 162 -8.40 2.14 4.27
N PRO A 163 -9.68 2.03 3.88
CA PRO A 163 -10.74 1.56 4.76
C PRO A 163 -10.46 0.17 5.33
N LEU A 164 -10.86 -0.06 6.58
CA LEU A 164 -10.65 -1.34 7.28
C LEU A 164 -11.90 -2.23 7.19
N PRO A 165 -11.77 -3.56 7.31
CA PRO A 165 -12.95 -4.40 7.46
C PRO A 165 -13.65 -4.12 8.81
N ASP A 166 -14.98 -4.05 8.81
CA ASP A 166 -15.76 -3.87 10.05
C ASP A 166 -15.61 -5.05 11.02
N SER A 167 -15.35 -6.24 10.48
CA SER A 167 -15.18 -7.46 11.25
C SER A 167 -14.16 -8.36 10.56
N PRO A 168 -12.88 -8.29 10.98
CA PRO A 168 -11.84 -9.15 10.45
C PRO A 168 -12.22 -10.63 10.50
N SER A 169 -12.13 -11.34 9.38
CA SER A 169 -12.55 -12.75 9.26
C SER A 169 -11.40 -13.76 9.39
N GLY A 170 -10.15 -13.29 9.31
CA GLY A 170 -8.97 -14.13 9.39
C GLY A 170 -8.63 -14.64 10.79
N SER A 171 -7.70 -15.60 10.82
CA SER A 171 -7.22 -16.27 12.04
C SER A 171 -6.04 -15.57 12.71
N PHE A 172 -5.38 -14.63 12.02
CA PHE A 172 -4.23 -13.90 12.54
C PHE A 172 -4.64 -12.55 13.10
N GLU A 173 -3.84 -12.03 14.03
CA GLU A 173 -4.03 -10.66 14.55
C GLU A 173 -4.07 -9.65 13.39
N PRO A 174 -5.16 -8.87 13.25
CA PRO A 174 -5.28 -7.84 12.23
C PRO A 174 -4.16 -6.80 12.30
N ARG A 175 -3.72 -6.31 11.14
CA ARG A 175 -2.71 -5.25 11.02
C ARG A 175 -3.21 -4.18 10.07
N ASP A 176 -3.50 -3.00 10.60
CA ASP A 176 -4.05 -1.87 9.85
C ASP A 176 -3.14 -1.43 8.70
N LEU A 177 -1.82 -1.56 8.92
CA LEU A 177 -0.82 -1.09 7.99
C LEU A 177 0.34 -2.08 7.87
N LEU A 178 0.98 -2.04 6.72
CA LEU A 178 2.23 -2.67 6.38
C LEU A 178 3.27 -1.58 6.11
N LEU A 179 4.38 -1.66 6.81
CA LEU A 179 5.55 -0.82 6.59
C LEU A 179 6.50 -1.53 5.65
N GLN A 180 6.70 -0.96 4.48
CA GLN A 180 7.73 -1.37 3.54
C GLN A 180 8.92 -0.43 3.62
N ASN A 181 10.09 -1.01 3.88
CA ASN A 181 11.33 -0.25 3.83
C ASN A 181 11.70 0.03 2.37
N ALA A 182 11.28 1.18 1.86
CA ALA A 182 11.44 1.56 0.45
C ALA A 182 12.89 1.95 0.11
N GLN A 183 13.67 2.39 1.11
CA GLN A 183 15.10 2.65 0.98
C GLN A 183 15.82 1.96 2.14
N GLY A 184 16.86 1.17 1.88
CA GLY A 184 17.65 0.60 2.95
C GLY A 184 19.06 0.24 2.56
N PHE A 185 19.93 0.17 3.56
CA PHE A 185 21.32 -0.24 3.38
C PHE A 185 21.46 -1.75 3.56
N MET A 186 22.15 -2.38 2.61
CA MET A 186 22.53 -3.79 2.66
C MET A 186 24.05 -3.87 2.54
N LEU A 187 24.66 -4.71 3.39
CA LEU A 187 26.08 -5.00 3.33
C LEU A 187 26.28 -6.29 2.53
N GLY A 188 27.07 -6.21 1.45
CA GLY A 188 27.49 -7.39 0.70
C GLY A 188 28.44 -8.25 1.53
N ASN A 189 28.37 -9.57 1.38
CA ASN A 189 29.21 -10.53 2.11
C ASN A 189 30.56 -10.82 1.42
N GLY A 190 31.02 -9.93 0.54
CA GLY A 190 32.12 -10.19 -0.39
C GLY A 190 33.51 -9.71 0.04
N THR A 191 33.65 -9.10 1.22
CA THR A 191 34.94 -8.63 1.73
C THR A 191 35.26 -9.22 3.10
N ASP A 192 36.49 -9.71 3.24
CA ASP A 192 37.08 -10.15 4.51
C ASP A 192 37.85 -9.01 5.21
N SER A 193 37.88 -7.81 4.61
CA SER A 193 38.60 -6.66 5.15
C SER A 193 37.82 -6.01 6.30
N GLU A 194 38.31 -6.18 7.52
CA GLU A 194 37.74 -5.52 8.71
C GLU A 194 37.67 -3.99 8.55
N ALA A 195 38.63 -3.38 7.85
CA ALA A 195 38.65 -1.94 7.62
C ALA A 195 37.52 -1.48 6.68
N GLU A 196 37.22 -2.27 5.63
CA GLU A 196 36.11 -1.96 4.71
C GLU A 196 34.75 -2.20 5.38
N LEU A 197 34.63 -3.28 6.15
CA LEU A 197 33.42 -3.55 6.94
C LEU A 197 33.15 -2.41 7.92
N ARG A 198 34.18 -1.96 8.65
CA ARG A 198 34.04 -0.82 9.56
C ARG A 198 33.65 0.47 8.83
N ALA A 199 34.30 0.79 7.72
CA ALA A 199 33.95 1.97 6.93
C ALA A 199 32.48 1.92 6.42
N ALA A 200 31.99 0.74 6.05
CA ALA A 200 30.60 0.57 5.63
C ALA A 200 29.60 0.75 6.79
N PHE A 201 29.94 0.29 8.00
CA PHE A 201 29.16 0.57 9.20
C PHE A 201 29.18 2.06 9.56
N ASP A 202 30.36 2.70 9.57
CA ASP A 202 30.51 4.13 9.87
C ASP A 202 29.68 4.98 8.87
N PHE A 203 29.68 4.62 7.58
CA PHE A 203 28.85 5.28 6.57
C PHE A 203 27.35 5.07 6.83
N THR A 204 26.95 3.86 7.19
CA THR A 204 25.54 3.53 7.47
C THR A 204 25.03 4.27 8.70
N GLU A 205 25.85 4.38 9.75
CA GLU A 205 25.57 5.16 10.95
C GLU A 205 25.46 6.66 10.63
N TRP A 206 26.41 7.22 9.87
CA TRP A 206 26.35 8.61 9.44
C TRP A 206 25.07 8.91 8.65
N TRP A 207 24.71 8.06 7.68
CA TRP A 207 23.49 8.26 6.88
C TRP A 207 22.20 8.20 7.72
N ASN A 208 22.21 7.44 8.82
CA ASN A 208 21.06 7.31 9.70
C ASN A 208 21.07 8.31 10.86
N SER A 209 21.98 9.29 10.84
CA SER A 209 21.94 10.39 11.80
C SER A 209 20.74 11.31 11.55
N GLU A 210 20.26 11.94 12.62
CA GLU A 210 19.15 12.90 12.58
C GLU A 210 19.37 13.99 11.53
N GLU A 211 20.59 14.53 11.42
CA GLU A 211 20.95 15.55 10.42
C GLU A 211 20.70 15.07 8.98
N GLN A 212 20.98 13.80 8.67
CA GLN A 212 20.78 13.25 7.33
C GLN A 212 19.32 12.88 7.04
N LEU A 213 18.55 12.53 8.08
CA LEU A 213 17.15 12.15 7.95
C LEU A 213 16.19 13.36 8.03
N ALA A 214 16.58 14.45 8.71
CA ALA A 214 15.77 15.66 8.90
C ALA A 214 15.19 16.25 7.59
N PRO A 215 15.91 16.26 6.45
CA PRO A 215 15.35 16.71 5.18
C PRO A 215 14.10 15.96 4.70
N TRP A 216 13.87 14.73 5.17
CA TRP A 216 12.71 13.92 4.79
C TRP A 216 11.44 14.26 5.59
N THR A 217 11.53 15.12 6.60
CA THR A 217 10.44 15.43 7.54
C THR A 217 9.41 16.44 7.01
N TYR A 218 9.53 16.86 5.75
CA TYR A 218 8.66 17.87 5.13
C TYR A 218 8.75 19.24 5.81
N ASP A 219 9.89 19.55 6.44
CA ASP A 219 10.22 20.90 6.92
C ASP A 219 10.67 21.78 5.74
N ALA A 220 9.90 22.82 5.43
CA ALA A 220 10.12 23.71 4.29
C ALA A 220 11.52 24.33 4.20
N GLU A 221 12.24 24.50 5.32
CA GLU A 221 13.60 25.04 5.28
C GLU A 221 14.64 24.05 4.72
N ASN A 222 14.43 22.74 4.93
CA ASN A 222 15.41 21.70 4.61
C ASN A 222 14.84 20.51 3.82
N ASP A 223 13.65 20.67 3.23
CA ASP A 223 12.89 19.63 2.55
C ASP A 223 13.60 19.06 1.30
N VAL A 224 13.63 17.71 1.20
CA VAL A 224 14.12 17.00 0.00
C VAL A 224 13.26 17.24 -1.25
N GLY A 225 12.02 17.70 -1.09
CA GLY A 225 11.10 17.99 -2.19
C GLY A 225 10.50 16.75 -2.85
N ILE A 226 10.53 15.60 -2.18
CA ILE A 226 9.93 14.34 -2.63
C ILE A 226 8.71 14.08 -1.78
N ARG A 227 7.53 14.06 -2.39
CA ARG A 227 6.24 13.86 -1.70
C ARG A 227 5.83 12.39 -1.65
N GLY A 228 4.91 12.05 -0.75
CA GLY A 228 4.38 10.68 -0.62
C GLY A 228 5.27 9.70 0.17
N ARG A 229 6.42 10.15 0.67
CA ARG A 229 7.37 9.33 1.42
C ARG A 229 7.18 9.53 2.92
N VAL A 230 6.93 8.47 3.68
CA VAL A 230 6.73 8.62 5.14
C VAL A 230 8.10 8.71 5.82
N PRO A 231 8.39 9.76 6.60
CA PRO A 231 9.68 9.90 7.28
C PRO A 231 9.94 8.72 8.23
N THR A 232 11.20 8.29 8.32
CA THR A 232 11.63 7.28 9.32
C THR A 232 12.09 7.89 10.63
N LEU A 233 12.28 9.21 10.67
CA LEU A 233 12.73 9.94 11.85
C LEU A 233 11.55 10.22 12.78
N GLU A 234 11.62 9.73 14.02
CA GLU A 234 10.55 9.83 15.03
C GLU A 234 10.10 11.27 15.29
N SER A 235 11.05 12.23 15.32
CA SER A 235 10.73 13.65 15.53
C SER A 235 9.74 14.23 14.51
N ALA A 236 9.63 13.63 13.32
CA ALA A 236 8.63 14.04 12.32
C ALA A 236 7.19 13.78 12.78
N PHE A 237 6.97 12.87 13.74
CA PHE A 237 5.68 12.57 14.32
C PHE A 237 5.45 13.29 15.66
N GLU A 238 6.53 13.61 16.39
CA GLU A 238 6.48 14.39 17.63
C GLU A 238 6.16 15.87 17.38
N ASP A 239 6.78 16.46 16.35
CA ASP A 239 6.55 17.85 15.91
C ASP A 239 6.37 17.90 14.38
N PRO A 240 5.24 17.36 13.87
CA PRO A 240 4.98 17.27 12.44
C PRO A 240 4.72 18.63 11.82
N SER A 241 5.35 18.90 10.67
CA SER A 241 5.09 20.11 9.89
C SER A 241 3.65 20.15 9.37
N ASP A 242 3.15 21.34 9.03
CA ASP A 242 1.81 21.50 8.45
C ASP A 242 1.63 20.66 7.17
N LEU A 243 2.68 20.57 6.35
CA LEU A 243 2.68 19.76 5.13
C LEU A 243 2.69 18.26 5.44
N PHE A 244 3.44 17.81 6.43
CA PHE A 244 3.39 16.40 6.84
C PHE A 244 2.02 16.05 7.42
N ARG A 245 1.44 16.92 8.26
CA ARG A 245 0.07 16.74 8.79
C ARG A 245 -0.98 16.74 7.68
N SER A 246 -0.84 17.56 6.64
CA SER A 246 -1.82 17.58 5.54
C SER A 246 -1.79 16.30 4.70
N GLN A 247 -0.61 15.69 4.50
CA GLN A 247 -0.47 14.46 3.71
C GLN A 247 -0.70 13.18 4.52
N PHE A 248 -0.34 13.19 5.81
CA PHE A 248 -0.27 11.98 6.64
C PHE A 248 -0.86 12.16 8.03
N GLY A 249 -1.86 13.04 8.19
CA GLY A 249 -2.52 13.32 9.47
C GLY A 249 -3.09 12.07 10.16
N ASP A 250 -3.53 11.08 9.38
CA ASP A 250 -3.95 9.78 9.89
C ASP A 250 -2.81 9.01 10.60
N LEU A 251 -1.59 9.06 10.05
CA LEU A 251 -0.42 8.42 10.67
C LEU A 251 0.02 9.14 11.94
N VAL A 252 -0.05 10.47 11.93
CA VAL A 252 0.21 11.29 13.12
C VAL A 252 -0.80 10.97 14.21
N THR A 253 -2.08 10.85 13.87
CA THR A 253 -3.14 10.44 14.83
C THR A 253 -2.87 9.05 15.40
N LEU A 254 -2.43 8.09 14.58
CA LEU A 254 -2.04 6.77 15.08
C LEU A 254 -0.82 6.82 16.00
N TYR A 255 0.17 7.67 15.69
CA TYR A 255 1.34 7.86 16.54
C TYR A 255 0.95 8.45 17.90
N GLU A 256 0.14 9.51 17.91
CA GLU A 256 -0.35 10.16 19.13
C GLU A 256 -1.16 9.21 20.04
N ASN A 257 -1.75 8.14 19.47
CA ASN A 257 -2.53 7.13 20.19
C ASN A 257 -1.75 5.86 20.56
N ASP A 258 -0.42 5.81 20.37
CA ASP A 258 0.42 4.60 20.51
C ASP A 258 0.02 3.42 19.59
N ASP A 259 -0.77 3.71 18.55
CA ASP A 259 -1.32 2.71 17.63
C ASP A 259 -0.44 2.51 16.39
N LEU A 260 0.35 3.51 15.98
CA LEU A 260 1.12 3.44 14.73
C LEU A 260 2.03 2.22 14.71
N PHE A 261 2.83 1.99 15.75
CA PHE A 261 3.76 0.86 15.77
C PHE A 261 3.17 -0.45 16.29
N THR A 262 2.03 -0.40 17.00
CA THR A 262 1.38 -1.59 17.55
C THR A 262 0.41 -2.23 16.56
N ARG A 263 -0.19 -1.43 15.66
CA ARG A 263 -1.11 -1.89 14.62
C ARG A 263 -0.48 -2.01 13.24
N THR A 264 0.74 -1.49 13.05
CA THR A 264 1.52 -1.69 11.81
C THR A 264 2.39 -2.94 11.91
N SER A 265 2.36 -3.77 10.87
CA SER A 265 3.33 -4.85 10.69
C SER A 265 4.40 -4.44 9.67
N ARG A 266 5.54 -5.13 9.67
CA ARG A 266 6.46 -5.06 8.53
C ARG A 266 5.80 -5.73 7.32
N PHE A 267 6.11 -5.22 6.13
CA PHE A 267 5.80 -5.91 4.89
C PHE A 267 6.42 -7.33 4.93
N PRO A 268 5.71 -8.36 4.44
CA PRO A 268 6.23 -9.73 4.44
C PRO A 268 7.58 -9.80 3.74
N SER A 269 8.52 -10.58 4.28
CA SER A 269 9.85 -10.72 3.70
C SER A 269 10.38 -12.12 3.97
N PHE A 270 10.45 -12.94 2.94
CA PHE A 270 10.90 -14.33 2.99
C PHE A 270 11.43 -14.75 1.61
N SER A 271 12.28 -15.78 1.57
CA SER A 271 12.70 -16.41 0.31
C SER A 271 11.48 -16.95 -0.43
N GLY A 272 11.37 -16.71 -1.73
CA GLY A 272 10.18 -17.09 -2.51
C GLY A 272 9.05 -16.04 -2.57
N ILE A 273 9.14 -14.91 -1.86
CA ILE A 273 8.05 -13.91 -1.86
C ILE A 273 7.65 -13.42 -3.25
N ALA A 274 8.63 -13.20 -4.15
CA ALA A 274 8.35 -12.76 -5.51
C ALA A 274 7.52 -13.78 -6.29
N SER A 275 7.78 -15.08 -6.07
CA SER A 275 7.02 -16.18 -6.69
C SER A 275 5.60 -16.23 -6.13
N VAL A 276 5.43 -16.14 -4.81
CA VAL A 276 4.09 -16.05 -4.17
C VAL A 276 3.32 -14.84 -4.71
N GLN A 277 3.95 -13.66 -4.79
CA GLN A 277 3.30 -12.46 -5.31
C GLN A 277 2.89 -12.61 -6.79
N SER A 278 3.70 -13.30 -7.59
CA SER A 278 3.36 -13.63 -8.98
C SER A 278 2.12 -14.51 -9.02
N ILE A 279 2.08 -15.61 -8.25
CA ILE A 279 0.95 -16.53 -8.17
C ILE A 279 -0.32 -15.78 -7.79
N ILE A 280 -0.29 -15.00 -6.71
CA ILE A 280 -1.45 -14.22 -6.27
C ILE A 280 -1.93 -13.25 -7.35
N ASN A 281 -1.03 -12.60 -8.07
CA ASN A 281 -1.47 -11.70 -9.14
C ASN A 281 -2.10 -12.46 -10.31
N THR A 282 -1.46 -13.52 -10.81
CA THR A 282 -1.86 -14.20 -12.05
C THR A 282 -2.95 -15.23 -11.88
N GLU A 283 -3.05 -15.85 -10.71
CA GLU A 283 -3.99 -16.94 -10.43
C GLU A 283 -5.14 -16.51 -9.53
N VAL A 284 -5.01 -15.39 -8.80
CA VAL A 284 -6.05 -14.88 -7.91
C VAL A 284 -6.61 -13.55 -8.40
N ILE A 285 -5.82 -12.47 -8.32
CA ILE A 285 -6.33 -11.11 -8.58
C ILE A 285 -6.80 -10.95 -10.02
N GLN A 286 -5.97 -11.27 -11.02
CA GLN A 286 -6.34 -11.10 -12.43
C GLN A 286 -7.58 -11.92 -12.83
N PRO A 287 -7.69 -13.24 -12.53
CA PRO A 287 -8.89 -13.99 -12.84
C PRO A 287 -10.16 -13.43 -12.18
N VAL A 288 -10.05 -12.95 -10.94
CA VAL A 288 -11.18 -12.38 -10.19
C VAL A 288 -11.64 -11.06 -10.79
N VAL A 289 -10.73 -10.08 -10.98
CA VAL A 289 -11.12 -8.77 -11.52
C VAL A 289 -11.56 -8.81 -12.98
N LEU A 290 -11.20 -9.86 -13.71
CA LEU A 290 -11.67 -10.12 -15.08
C LEU A 290 -12.97 -10.95 -15.14
N GLY A 291 -13.52 -11.36 -14.00
CA GLY A 291 -14.75 -12.15 -13.91
C GLY A 291 -14.59 -13.61 -14.41
N ASN A 292 -13.36 -14.13 -14.44
CA ASN A 292 -13.06 -15.50 -14.86
C ASN A 292 -13.16 -16.53 -13.73
N ALA A 293 -13.11 -16.10 -12.48
CA ALA A 293 -13.24 -16.93 -11.29
C ALA A 293 -13.81 -16.12 -10.12
N THR A 294 -14.49 -16.79 -9.19
CA THR A 294 -14.83 -16.20 -7.90
C THR A 294 -13.61 -16.12 -6.98
N ALA A 295 -13.66 -15.27 -5.95
CA ALA A 295 -12.63 -15.17 -4.93
C ALA A 295 -12.31 -16.54 -4.30
N GLU A 296 -13.32 -17.32 -3.91
CA GLU A 296 -13.14 -18.67 -3.37
C GLU A 296 -12.44 -19.62 -4.33
N GLU A 297 -12.90 -19.68 -5.59
CA GLU A 297 -12.34 -20.59 -6.59
C GLU A 297 -10.87 -20.28 -6.87
N ALA A 298 -10.56 -18.99 -7.05
CA ALA A 298 -9.21 -18.55 -7.38
C ALA A 298 -8.24 -18.77 -6.20
N CYS A 299 -8.65 -18.41 -4.98
CA CYS A 299 -7.85 -18.63 -3.78
C CYS A 299 -7.61 -20.12 -3.50
N SER A 300 -8.65 -20.95 -3.62
CA SER A 300 -8.54 -22.39 -3.41
C SER A 300 -7.62 -23.04 -4.44
N ALA A 301 -7.65 -22.61 -5.70
CA ALA A 301 -6.78 -23.12 -6.75
C ALA A 301 -5.30 -22.74 -6.52
N ALA A 302 -5.05 -21.50 -6.10
CA ALA A 302 -3.69 -20.99 -5.89
C ALA A 302 -2.99 -21.55 -4.63
N ASN A 303 -3.75 -22.08 -3.66
CA ASN A 303 -3.19 -22.48 -2.36
C ASN A 303 -2.12 -23.59 -2.47
N GLU A 304 -2.31 -24.56 -3.37
CA GLU A 304 -1.31 -25.62 -3.61
C GLU A 304 -0.02 -25.04 -4.21
N SER A 305 -0.12 -24.14 -5.20
CA SER A 305 1.06 -23.50 -5.80
C SER A 305 1.79 -22.57 -4.83
N VAL A 306 1.07 -21.89 -3.93
CA VAL A 306 1.70 -21.14 -2.84
C VAL A 306 2.41 -22.10 -1.88
N GLN A 307 1.79 -23.21 -1.50
CA GLN A 307 2.41 -24.22 -0.63
C GLN A 307 3.71 -24.78 -1.24
N GLU A 308 3.71 -25.08 -2.54
CA GLU A 308 4.91 -25.55 -3.25
C GLU A 308 6.08 -24.56 -3.10
N VAL A 309 5.83 -23.26 -3.24
CA VAL A 309 6.86 -22.24 -3.04
C VAL A 309 7.33 -22.20 -1.58
N ILE A 310 6.43 -22.32 -0.61
CA ILE A 310 6.80 -22.34 0.81
C ILE A 310 7.67 -23.57 1.12
N ASP A 311 7.30 -24.74 0.59
CA ASP A 311 8.05 -25.99 0.78
C ASP A 311 9.44 -25.93 0.13
N GLU A 312 9.57 -25.29 -1.04
CA GLU A 312 10.85 -25.21 -1.74
C GLU A 312 11.82 -24.19 -1.11
N GLU A 313 11.30 -23.08 -0.58
CA GLU A 313 12.12 -21.93 -0.18
C GLU A 313 12.33 -21.82 1.34
N LEU A 314 11.43 -22.40 2.15
CA LEU A 314 11.43 -22.24 3.61
C LEU A 314 11.46 -23.54 4.43
N ALA A 315 11.03 -24.68 3.88
CA ALA A 315 11.02 -25.98 4.57
C ALA A 315 12.36 -26.74 4.48
#